data_AF-A0A235IDD7-F1
#
_entry.id   AF-A0A235IDD7-F1
#
_cell.length_a   1.000
_cell.length_b   1.000
_cell.length_c   1.000
_cell.angle_alpha   90.00
_cell.angle_beta   90.00
_cell.angle_gamma   90.00
#
_symmetry.space_group_name_H-M   'P 1'
#
loop_
_entity.id
_entity.type
_entity.pdbx_description
1 polymer ?
#
loop_
_entity_poly.entity_id
_entity_poly.type
_entity_poly.pdbx_seq_one_letter_code
_entity_poly.pdbx_strand_id
1 'polypeptide(L)'
;MTLLKLAQVFGVNVVETSTTVTITKADLIGLTPNSSNTADSILAGIVNTAHQQYEGQLTDENGLSVIDENNIPITYDNHLYYSSTWVQFWGYLLSKNWINFCFLYS
;
A
#
# COMPACT_ATOMS: atom_id res chain seq x y z
N MET A 1 -15.60 -4.94 -13.54
CA MET A 1 -14.43 -4.60 -12.69
C MET A 1 -13.22 -4.47 -13.60
N THR A 2 -12.64 -3.27 -13.70
CA THR A 2 -11.32 -3.08 -14.29
C THR A 2 -10.30 -3.61 -13.29
N LEU A 3 -9.55 -4.64 -13.67
CA LEU A 3 -8.39 -5.11 -12.91
C LEU A 3 -7.42 -3.94 -12.74
N LEU A 4 -7.04 -3.63 -11.50
CA LEU A 4 -5.96 -2.66 -11.23
C LEU A 4 -4.71 -3.17 -11.95
N LYS A 5 -4.18 -2.38 -12.88
CA LYS A 5 -2.90 -2.69 -13.52
C LYS A 5 -1.80 -2.53 -12.49
N LEU A 6 -0.76 -3.36 -12.55
CA LEU A 6 0.42 -3.26 -11.68
C LEU A 6 0.99 -1.83 -11.62
N ALA A 7 0.92 -1.09 -12.73
CA ALA A 7 1.36 0.29 -12.82
C ALA A 7 0.53 1.29 -11.98
N GLN A 8 -0.72 0.97 -11.64
CA GLN A 8 -1.54 1.79 -10.74
C GLN A 8 -1.12 1.62 -9.28
N VAL A 9 -0.54 0.46 -8.94
CA VAL A 9 -0.10 0.15 -7.57
C VAL A 9 1.36 0.56 -7.36
N PHE A 10 2.24 0.28 -8.33
CA PHE A 10 3.69 0.46 -8.17
C PHE A 10 4.28 1.52 -9.12
N GLY A 11 3.44 2.26 -9.85
CA GLY A 11 3.86 3.37 -10.72
C GLY A 11 4.18 2.97 -12.15
N VAL A 12 4.44 3.97 -12.99
CA VAL A 12 4.59 3.83 -14.44
C VAL A 12 5.85 3.08 -14.88
N ASN A 13 6.86 2.95 -14.01
CA ASN A 13 8.12 2.28 -14.35
C ASN A 13 8.08 0.76 -14.10
N VAL A 14 6.92 0.23 -13.72
CA VAL A 14 6.74 -1.21 -13.48
C VAL A 14 6.70 -1.95 -14.79
N VAL A 15 7.52 -2.98 -14.90
CA VAL A 15 7.58 -3.84 -16.08
C VAL A 15 7.18 -5.25 -15.68
N GLU A 16 6.11 -5.75 -16.29
CA GLU A 16 5.64 -7.12 -16.15
C GLU A 16 5.84 -7.84 -17.48
N THR A 17 6.46 -9.02 -17.42
CA THR A 17 6.56 -9.96 -18.53
C THR A 17 5.82 -11.24 -18.17
N SER A 18 5.79 -12.22 -19.07
CA SER A 18 5.20 -13.54 -18.77
C SER A 18 5.90 -14.28 -17.64
N THR A 19 7.10 -13.87 -17.22
CA THR A 19 7.92 -14.58 -16.22
C THR A 19 8.46 -13.71 -15.10
N THR A 20 8.42 -12.39 -15.22
CA THR A 20 9.05 -11.48 -14.24
C THR A 20 8.21 -10.24 -14.00
N VAL A 21 8.26 -9.74 -12.77
CA VAL A 21 7.80 -8.40 -12.39
C VAL A 21 9.01 -7.61 -11.90
N THR A 22 9.25 -6.45 -12.50
CA THR A 22 10.30 -5.52 -12.11
C THR A 22 9.67 -4.24 -11.58
N ILE A 23 9.93 -3.96 -10.29
CA ILE A 23 9.52 -2.71 -9.63
C ILE A 23 10.79 -1.92 -9.32
N THR A 24 10.82 -0.66 -9.73
CA THR A 24 11.94 0.23 -9.42
C THR A 24 11.90 0.55 -7.93
N LYS A 25 13.03 0.38 -7.23
CA LYS A 25 13.11 0.65 -5.78
C LYS A 25 12.71 2.08 -5.40
N ALA A 26 12.94 3.04 -6.29
CA ALA A 26 12.57 4.44 -6.10
C ALA A 26 11.05 4.68 -6.10
N ASP A 27 10.28 3.76 -6.67
CA ASP A 27 8.82 3.83 -6.71
C ASP A 27 8.18 3.19 -5.46
N LEU A 28 8.99 2.59 -4.57
CA LEU A 28 8.51 2.01 -3.31
C LEU A 28 8.46 3.06 -2.20
N ILE A 29 7.26 3.38 -1.74
CA ILE A 29 7.01 4.38 -0.72
C ILE A 29 7.65 3.95 0.60
N GLY A 30 8.48 4.83 1.16
CA GLY A 30 9.19 4.59 2.43
C GLY A 30 10.50 3.80 2.30
N LEU A 31 10.89 3.38 1.08
CA LEU A 31 12.19 2.76 0.83
C LEU A 31 13.16 3.79 0.24
N THR A 32 14.28 4.04 0.92
CA THR A 32 15.41 4.75 0.29
C THR A 32 16.18 3.75 -0.60
N PRO A 33 16.24 3.97 -1.93
CA PRO A 33 16.90 3.04 -2.83
C PRO A 33 18.40 2.97 -2.56
N ASN A 34 18.92 1.77 -2.37
CA ASN A 34 20.36 1.53 -2.31
C ASN A 34 20.70 0.14 -2.88
N SER A 35 21.99 -0.11 -3.14
CA SER A 35 22.45 -1.41 -3.66
C SER A 35 22.39 -2.55 -2.64
N SER A 36 22.24 -2.23 -1.35
CA SER A 36 22.33 -3.17 -0.22
C SER A 36 21.05 -3.23 0.62
N ASN A 37 19.88 -2.97 0.02
CA ASN A 37 18.62 -2.99 0.76
C ASN A 37 18.39 -4.44 1.22
N THR A 38 18.07 -4.61 2.49
CA THR A 38 17.74 -5.94 3.01
C THR A 38 16.44 -6.44 2.39
N ALA A 39 16.27 -7.76 2.33
CA ALA A 39 15.03 -8.37 1.86
C ALA A 39 13.81 -7.81 2.63
N ASP A 40 13.94 -7.65 3.95
CA ASP A 40 12.89 -7.10 4.81
C ASP A 40 12.52 -5.67 4.42
N SER A 41 13.51 -4.81 4.15
CA SER A 41 13.23 -3.43 3.74
C SER A 41 12.53 -3.36 2.38
N ILE A 42 12.89 -4.24 1.43
CA ILE A 42 12.25 -4.32 0.12
C ILE A 42 10.80 -4.80 0.27
N LEU A 43 10.58 -5.87 1.06
CA LEU A 43 9.25 -6.39 1.32
C LEU A 43 8.36 -5.35 2.01
N ALA A 44 8.88 -4.66 3.03
CA ALA A 44 8.16 -3.59 3.71
C ALA A 44 7.78 -2.45 2.75
N GLY A 45 8.70 -2.04 1.85
CA GLY A 45 8.41 -1.05 0.82
C GLY A 45 7.30 -1.49 -0.14
N ILE A 46 7.30 -2.75 -0.58
CA ILE A 46 6.26 -3.32 -1.45
C ILE A 46 4.90 -3.30 -0.75
N VAL A 47 4.82 -3.82 0.49
CA VAL A 47 3.56 -3.88 1.24
C VAL A 47 3.02 -2.49 1.53
N ASN A 48 3.86 -1.57 1.99
CA ASN A 48 3.46 -0.20 2.30
C ASN A 48 2.94 0.53 1.04
N THR A 49 3.63 0.37 -0.09
CA THR A 49 3.20 0.96 -1.36
C THR A 49 1.85 0.40 -1.80
N ALA A 50 1.67 -0.92 -1.75
CA ALA A 50 0.41 -1.55 -2.11
C ALA A 50 -0.73 -1.08 -1.20
N HIS A 51 -0.48 -1.00 0.11
CA HIS A 51 -1.47 -0.55 1.08
C HIS A 51 -1.95 0.88 0.80
N GLN A 52 -1.02 1.83 0.58
CA GLN A 52 -1.36 3.22 0.30
C GLN A 52 -2.12 3.44 -1.00
N GLN A 53 -2.03 2.52 -1.96
CA GLN A 53 -2.76 2.62 -3.23
C GLN A 53 -4.15 1.95 -3.16
N TYR A 54 -4.41 1.13 -2.15
CA TYR A 54 -5.72 0.50 -1.97
C TYR A 54 -6.76 1.40 -1.30
N GLU A 55 -6.33 2.47 -0.65
CA GLU A 55 -7.19 3.52 -0.11
C GLU A 55 -6.93 4.85 -0.80
N GLY A 56 -7.94 5.70 -0.90
CA GLY A 56 -7.78 6.99 -1.55
C GLY A 56 -9.08 7.77 -1.72
N GLN A 57 -8.99 8.90 -2.42
CA GLN A 57 -10.15 9.70 -2.82
C GLN A 57 -10.46 9.41 -4.28
N LEU A 58 -11.74 9.36 -4.63
CA LEU A 58 -12.14 9.37 -6.02
C LEU A 58 -11.85 10.75 -6.60
N THR A 59 -11.12 10.78 -7.72
CA THR A 59 -10.86 12.00 -8.48
C THR A 59 -11.47 11.91 -9.87
N ASP A 60 -11.87 13.05 -10.41
CA ASP A 60 -12.33 13.18 -11.78
C ASP A 60 -11.16 13.13 -12.78
N GLU A 61 -11.47 13.22 -14.08
CA GLU A 61 -10.48 13.25 -15.16
C GLU A 61 -9.49 14.43 -15.11
N ASN A 62 -9.80 15.47 -14.33
CA ASN A 62 -8.94 16.64 -14.12
C ASN A 62 -8.15 16.54 -12.81
N GLY A 63 -8.30 15.45 -12.06
CA GLY A 63 -7.63 15.23 -10.77
C GLY A 63 -8.29 15.95 -9.59
N LEU A 64 -9.51 16.46 -9.74
CA LEU A 64 -10.27 17.07 -8.65
C LEU A 64 -11.01 16.00 -7.86
N SER A 65 -11.00 16.09 -6.53
CA SER A 65 -11.73 15.15 -5.67
C SER A 65 -13.24 15.23 -5.94
N VAL A 66 -13.86 14.07 -6.15
CA VAL A 66 -15.31 13.91 -6.22
C VAL A 66 -15.85 14.10 -4.81
N ILE A 67 -16.70 15.10 -4.63
CA ILE A 67 -17.32 15.47 -3.34
C ILE A 67 -18.81 15.10 -3.32
N ASP A 68 -19.33 14.77 -2.14
CA ASP A 68 -20.76 14.57 -1.91
C ASP A 68 -21.52 15.91 -1.80
N GLU A 69 -22.85 15.85 -1.60
CA GLU A 69 -23.70 17.02 -1.39
C GLU A 69 -23.36 17.86 -0.14
N ASN A 70 -22.56 17.31 0.79
CA ASN A 70 -22.10 17.96 2.00
C ASN A 70 -20.67 18.51 1.87
N ASN A 71 -20.11 18.49 0.66
CA ASN A 71 -18.75 18.94 0.36
C ASN A 71 -17.66 18.07 1.03
N ILE A 72 -17.95 16.79 1.25
CA ILE A 72 -17.03 15.77 1.78
C ILE A 72 -16.47 14.94 0.61
N PRO A 73 -15.14 14.77 0.49
CA PRO A 73 -14.57 13.89 -0.53
C PRO A 73 -15.02 12.44 -0.38
N ILE A 74 -15.48 11.85 -1.47
CA ILE A 74 -15.83 10.43 -1.51
C ILE A 74 -14.53 9.63 -1.54
N THR A 75 -14.34 8.78 -0.55
CA THR A 75 -13.19 7.89 -0.45
C THR A 75 -13.51 6.48 -0.91
N TYR A 76 -12.49 5.75 -1.33
CA TYR A 76 -12.55 4.31 -1.53
C TYR A 76 -11.54 3.62 -0.61
N ASP A 77 -11.89 2.40 -0.23
CA ASP A 77 -11.00 1.52 0.50
C ASP A 77 -11.20 0.09 -0.01
N ASN A 78 -10.17 -0.40 -0.71
CA ASN A 78 -10.15 -1.71 -1.32
C ASN A 78 -9.37 -2.74 -0.50
N HIS A 79 -8.96 -2.43 0.73
CA HIS A 79 -8.21 -3.38 1.56
C HIS A 79 -9.00 -4.66 1.88
N LEU A 80 -10.33 -4.62 1.78
CA LEU A 80 -11.22 -5.76 2.05
C LEU A 80 -11.39 -6.70 0.85
N TYR A 81 -11.23 -6.21 -0.39
CA TYR A 81 -11.48 -7.00 -1.61
C TYR A 81 -10.30 -7.90 -1.98
N TYR A 82 -9.10 -7.46 -1.66
CA TYR A 82 -7.94 -8.31 -1.61
C TYR A 82 -7.89 -8.76 -0.18
N SER A 83 -8.14 -10.04 0.13
CA SER A 83 -7.96 -10.56 1.48
C SER A 83 -6.54 -10.24 1.92
N SER A 84 -6.37 -9.10 2.57
CA SER A 84 -5.11 -8.64 3.09
C SER A 84 -4.80 -9.66 4.15
N THR A 85 -3.96 -10.62 3.78
CA THR A 85 -3.10 -11.34 4.71
C THR A 85 -2.80 -10.35 5.82
N TRP A 86 -3.22 -10.66 7.04
CA TRP A 86 -3.07 -9.83 8.22
C TRP A 86 -1.59 -9.48 8.44
N VAL A 87 -1.03 -8.57 7.64
CA VAL A 87 0.32 -8.04 7.76
C VAL A 87 0.17 -6.90 8.74
N GLN A 88 0.03 -7.28 10.01
CA GLN A 88 0.12 -6.32 11.09
C GLN A 88 1.56 -5.82 11.13
N PHE A 89 1.74 -4.51 10.92
CA PHE A 89 3.02 -3.86 11.21
C PHE A 89 3.36 -4.12 12.67
N TRP A 90 4.45 -4.85 12.92
CA TRP A 90 5.03 -4.98 14.25
C TRP A 90 5.75 -3.68 14.58
N GLY A 91 4.98 -2.67 14.99
CA GLY A 91 5.48 -1.45 15.60
C GLY A 91 5.51 -1.59 17.12
N TYR A 92 6.56 -1.09 17.76
CA TYR A 92 6.56 -0.90 19.20
C TYR A 92 5.55 0.20 19.54
N LEU A 93 4.37 -0.18 20.02
CA LEU A 93 3.56 0.75 20.80
C LEU A 93 4.27 0.93 22.14
N LEU A 94 5.04 2.00 22.28
CA LEU A 94 5.53 2.48 23.58
C LEU A 94 4.34 2.98 24.39
N SER A 95 3.51 2.05 24.87
CA SER A 95 2.56 2.33 25.95
C SER A 95 3.31 2.14 27.26
N LYS A 96 3.24 3.15 28.12
CA LYS A 96 3.93 3.18 29.41
C LYS A 96 3.61 1.89 30.20
N ASN A 97 4.65 1.09 30.39
CA ASN A 97 4.84 0.05 31.40
C ASN A 97 4.34 -1.38 31.14
N TRP A 98 3.76 -1.73 29.99
CA TRP A 98 3.30 -3.12 29.76
C TRP A 98 3.54 -3.55 28.31
N ILE A 99 4.29 -4.65 28.13
CA ILE A 99 4.40 -5.35 26.83
C ILE A 99 3.21 -6.30 26.73
N ASN A 100 2.22 -5.94 25.92
CA ASN A 100 1.09 -6.82 25.61
C ASN A 100 1.37 -7.51 24.27
N PHE A 101 1.52 -8.84 24.29
CA PHE A 101 1.46 -9.67 23.09
C PHE A 101 0.00 -10.09 22.89
N CYS A 102 -0.67 -9.54 21.88
CA CYS A 102 -2.04 -9.96 21.56
C CYS A 102 -2.00 -10.94 20.39
N PHE A 103 -2.36 -12.20 20.66
CA PHE A 103 -2.61 -13.19 19.63
C PHE A 103 -4.13 -13.28 19.46
N LEU A 104 -4.64 -12.86 18.30
CA LEU A 104 -6.01 -13.19 17.89
C LEU A 104 -5.95 -14.50 17.12
N TYR A 105 -6.39 -15.58 17.76
CA TYR A 105 -6.77 -16.81 17.08
C TYR A 105 -8.15 -16.60 16.44
N SER A 106 -8.31 -17.15 15.23
CA SER A 106 -9.56 -17.10 14.45
C SER A 106 -10.68 -17.90 15.09
#